data_AF-A0A6N3CJU6-F1
#
_entry.id   AF-A0A6N3CJU6-F1
#
_cell.length_a   1.000
_cell.length_b   1.000
_cell.length_c   1.000
_cell.angle_alpha   90.00
_cell.angle_beta   90.00
_cell.angle_gamma   90.00
#
_symmetry.space_group_name_H-M   'P 1'
#
loop_
_entity.id
_entity.type
_entity.pdbx_description
1 polymer ?
#
loop_
_entity_poly.entity_id
_entity_poly.type
_entity_poly.pdbx_seq_one_letter_code
_entity_poly.pdbx_strand_id
1 'polypeptide(L)'
;MAELVLMGQKTATSSAFDLYAVGNEPLPKENELSVILDSKENAICIIETTKVEVIPFKEVSKDHAYKEGEGDRGLTYWQEIHENLFSNWLEEVGLHFSQDSLVVLEEFRVVYPRD
;
A
#
# COMPACT_ATOMS: atom_id res chain seq x y z
N MET A 1 3.65 -11.04 -4.09
CA MET A 1 2.82 -9.81 -4.05
C MET A 1 2.10 -9.59 -5.38
N ALA A 2 2.80 -9.44 -6.49
CA ALA A 2 2.21 -9.16 -7.81
C ALA A 2 1.12 -10.19 -8.23
N GLU A 3 1.37 -11.50 -8.08
CA GLU A 3 0.38 -12.54 -8.38
C GLU A 3 -0.89 -12.46 -7.50
N LEU A 4 -0.76 -12.03 -6.23
CA LEU A 4 -1.91 -11.87 -5.34
C LEU A 4 -2.84 -10.75 -5.81
N VAL A 5 -2.26 -9.70 -6.42
CA VAL A 5 -3.02 -8.62 -7.06
C VAL A 5 -3.77 -9.16 -8.27
N LEU A 6 -3.07 -9.87 -9.18
CA LEU A 6 -3.68 -10.46 -10.37
C LEU A 6 -4.83 -11.42 -10.03
N MET A 7 -4.71 -12.21 -8.96
CA MET A 7 -5.76 -13.11 -8.48
C MET A 7 -6.89 -12.42 -7.70
N GLY A 8 -6.84 -11.09 -7.52
CA GLY A 8 -7.82 -10.34 -6.73
C GLY A 8 -7.81 -10.63 -5.23
N GLN A 9 -6.73 -11.25 -4.72
CA GLN A 9 -6.56 -11.54 -3.29
C GLN A 9 -5.99 -10.33 -2.53
N LYS A 10 -5.08 -9.58 -3.17
CA LYS A 10 -4.60 -8.28 -2.69
C LYS A 10 -5.30 -7.19 -3.48
N THR A 11 -6.05 -6.36 -2.78
CA THR A 11 -6.85 -5.24 -3.34
C THR A 11 -6.59 -3.93 -2.63
N ALA A 12 -5.58 -3.89 -1.74
CA ALA A 12 -5.15 -2.67 -1.08
C ALA A 12 -3.63 -2.63 -0.90
N THR A 13 -3.09 -1.42 -0.74
CA THR A 13 -1.69 -1.15 -0.40
C THR A 13 -1.58 0.04 0.54
N SER A 14 -0.43 0.20 1.19
CA SER A 14 -0.14 1.30 2.09
C SER A 14 1.25 1.88 1.87
N SER A 15 1.40 3.18 2.10
CA SER A 15 2.69 3.89 2.01
C SER A 15 2.81 4.97 3.09
N ALA A 16 4.05 5.33 3.45
CA ALA A 16 4.29 6.38 4.44
C ALA A 16 4.05 7.77 3.85
N PHE A 17 3.15 8.54 4.45
CA PHE A 17 2.73 9.85 3.94
C PHE A 17 3.89 10.84 3.75
N ASP A 18 4.80 10.90 4.72
CA ASP A 18 5.89 11.89 4.71
C ASP A 18 6.86 11.67 3.53
N LEU A 19 6.97 10.45 3.01
CA LEU A 19 7.84 10.14 1.88
C LEU A 19 7.41 10.83 0.58
N TYR A 20 6.11 11.09 0.39
CA TYR A 20 5.62 11.88 -0.74
C TYR A 20 6.14 13.32 -0.70
N ALA A 21 6.15 13.94 0.49
CA ALA A 21 6.68 15.28 0.67
C ALA A 21 8.20 15.32 0.45
N VAL A 22 8.92 14.32 0.96
CA VAL A 22 10.38 14.20 0.77
C VAL A 22 10.74 14.01 -0.70
N GLY A 23 10.00 13.15 -1.42
CA GLY A 23 10.21 12.87 -2.85
C GLY A 23 9.68 13.97 -3.78
N ASN A 24 8.96 14.96 -3.26
CA ASN A 24 8.19 15.93 -4.06
C ASN A 24 7.24 15.21 -5.05
N GLU A 25 6.62 14.12 -4.58
CA GLU A 25 5.68 13.30 -5.33
C GLU A 25 4.24 13.62 -4.91
N PRO A 26 3.29 13.65 -5.86
CA PRO A 26 1.88 13.79 -5.51
C PRO A 26 1.37 12.52 -4.81
N LEU A 27 0.40 12.70 -3.91
CA LEU A 27 -0.38 11.57 -3.41
C LEU A 27 -1.12 10.87 -4.55
N PRO A 28 -1.34 9.54 -4.44
CA PRO A 28 -2.17 8.80 -5.38
C PRO A 28 -3.60 9.35 -5.41
N LYS A 29 -4.29 9.13 -6.53
CA LYS A 29 -5.67 9.59 -6.72
C LYS A 29 -6.58 8.47 -7.16
N GLU A 30 -7.85 8.60 -6.77
CA GLU A 30 -8.90 7.76 -7.32
C GLU A 30 -8.95 7.88 -8.84
N ASN A 31 -9.20 6.74 -9.49
CA ASN A 31 -9.21 6.53 -10.94
C ASN A 31 -7.84 6.60 -11.63
N GLU A 32 -6.72 6.68 -10.89
CA GLU A 32 -5.39 6.49 -11.47
C GLU A 32 -5.16 5.03 -11.86
N LEU A 33 -4.44 4.85 -12.98
CA LEU A 33 -4.10 3.53 -13.50
C LEU A 33 -2.62 3.25 -13.27
N SER A 34 -2.33 2.07 -12.72
CA SER A 34 -0.96 1.62 -12.44
C SER A 34 -0.70 0.26 -13.08
N VAL A 35 0.49 0.10 -13.67
CA VAL A 35 0.96 -1.19 -14.19
C VAL A 35 1.68 -1.91 -13.07
N ILE A 36 1.22 -3.12 -12.74
CA ILE A 36 1.88 -3.99 -11.76
C ILE A 36 2.93 -4.83 -12.46
N LEU A 37 4.15 -4.79 -11.93
CA LEU A 37 5.29 -5.56 -12.41
C LEU A 37 5.59 -6.74 -11.47
N ASP A 38 6.10 -7.84 -12.03
CA ASP A 38 6.73 -8.90 -11.25
C ASP A 38 8.16 -8.54 -10.83
N SER A 39 8.84 -9.42 -10.09
CA SER A 39 10.22 -9.20 -9.64
C SER A 39 11.27 -9.23 -10.74
N LYS A 40 10.88 -9.55 -11.98
CA LYS A 40 11.71 -9.54 -13.19
C LYS A 40 11.32 -8.40 -14.13
N GLU A 41 10.56 -7.42 -13.63
CA GLU A 41 10.08 -6.24 -14.36
C GLU A 41 9.09 -6.54 -15.50
N ASN A 42 8.46 -7.71 -15.52
CA ASN A 42 7.42 -8.02 -16.50
C ASN A 42 6.06 -7.46 -16.03
N ALA A 43 5.34 -6.79 -16.92
CA ALA A 43 3.98 -6.33 -16.65
C ALA A 43 3.01 -7.53 -16.54
N ILE A 44 2.29 -7.61 -15.42
CA ILE A 44 1.35 -8.72 -15.16
C ILE A 44 -0.12 -8.32 -15.16
N CYS A 45 -0.44 -7.09 -14.73
CA CYS A 45 -1.81 -6.55 -14.74
C CYS A 45 -1.80 -5.03 -14.67
N ILE A 46 -2.96 -4.43 -14.97
CA ILE A 46 -3.24 -3.01 -14.74
C ILE A 46 -4.30 -2.93 -13.64
N ILE A 47 -4.06 -2.06 -12.66
CA ILE A 47 -5.01 -1.74 -11.60
C ILE A 47 -5.54 -0.32 -11.75
N GLU A 48 -6.72 -0.08 -11.20
CA GLU A 48 -7.32 1.23 -11.01
C GLU A 48 -7.51 1.49 -9.52
N THR A 49 -6.98 2.60 -9.01
CA THR A 49 -7.19 3.02 -7.61
C THR A 49 -8.64 3.46 -7.43
N THR A 50 -9.36 2.80 -6.53
CA THR A 50 -10.78 3.03 -6.27
C THR A 50 -11.04 3.88 -5.04
N LYS A 51 -10.07 4.00 -4.13
CA LYS A 51 -10.19 4.77 -2.90
C LYS A 51 -8.81 5.19 -2.42
N VAL A 52 -8.68 6.41 -1.92
CA VAL A 52 -7.48 6.89 -1.23
C VAL A 52 -7.87 7.51 0.11
N GLU A 53 -7.22 7.09 1.19
CA GLU A 53 -7.39 7.65 2.53
C GLU A 53 -6.03 7.98 3.16
N VAL A 54 -5.97 9.03 3.97
CA VAL A 54 -4.78 9.36 4.76
C VAL A 54 -5.18 9.38 6.23
N ILE A 55 -4.67 8.43 7.00
CA ILE A 55 -5.02 8.26 8.41
C ILE A 55 -3.78 7.94 9.26
N PRO A 56 -3.81 8.17 10.58
CA PRO A 56 -2.76 7.70 11.47
C PRO A 56 -2.59 6.17 11.40
N PHE A 57 -1.35 5.69 11.50
CA PHE A 57 -1.02 4.25 11.45
C PHE A 57 -1.85 3.42 12.44
N LYS A 58 -2.02 3.91 13.67
CA LYS A 58 -2.82 3.24 14.71
C LYS A 58 -4.31 3.10 14.36
N GLU A 59 -4.82 3.86 13.40
CA GLU A 59 -6.22 3.86 12.98
C GLU A 59 -6.48 2.93 11.78
N VAL A 60 -5.44 2.30 11.23
CA VAL A 60 -5.59 1.31 10.14
C VAL A 60 -6.47 0.16 10.60
N SER A 61 -7.52 -0.09 9.80
CA SER A 61 -8.54 -1.06 10.14
C SER A 61 -8.11 -2.50 9.82
N LYS A 62 -8.74 -3.47 10.50
CA LYS A 62 -8.61 -4.90 10.16
C LYS A 62 -9.05 -5.20 8.73
N ASP A 63 -10.01 -4.44 8.19
CA ASP A 63 -10.50 -4.60 6.82
C ASP A 63 -9.42 -4.23 5.80
N HIS A 64 -8.71 -3.11 6.03
CA HIS A 64 -7.59 -2.72 5.17
C HIS A 64 -6.47 -3.75 5.20
N ALA A 65 -6.04 -4.16 6.40
CA ALA A 65 -5.03 -5.20 6.58
C ALA A 65 -5.42 -6.51 5.88
N TYR A 66 -6.71 -6.88 5.92
CA TYR A 66 -7.21 -8.06 5.22
C TYR A 66 -7.11 -7.92 3.69
N LYS A 67 -7.46 -6.75 3.14
CA LYS A 67 -7.36 -6.43 1.70
C LYS A 67 -5.93 -6.37 1.20
N GLU A 68 -4.97 -6.04 2.06
CA GLU A 68 -3.53 -6.08 1.70
C GLU A 68 -3.01 -7.51 1.45
N GLY A 69 -3.67 -8.52 2.02
CA GLY A 69 -3.44 -9.93 1.67
C GLY A 69 -2.12 -10.52 2.17
N GLU A 70 -1.44 -9.85 3.10
CA GLU A 70 -0.12 -10.27 3.61
C GLU A 70 -0.23 -11.23 4.79
N GLY A 71 0.71 -12.18 4.88
CA GLY A 71 0.81 -13.14 6.00
C GLY A 71 -0.49 -13.88 6.28
N ASP A 72 -0.96 -13.80 7.52
CA ASP A 72 -2.23 -14.38 7.98
C ASP A 72 -3.46 -13.48 7.71
N ARG A 73 -3.27 -12.35 7.01
CA ARG A 73 -4.27 -11.31 6.72
C ARG A 73 -4.86 -10.67 7.97
N GLY A 74 -4.14 -10.76 9.10
CA GLY A 74 -4.51 -10.16 10.37
C GLY A 74 -3.90 -8.77 10.55
N LEU A 75 -4.60 -7.92 11.31
CA LEU A 75 -4.11 -6.58 11.65
C LEU A 75 -2.82 -6.61 12.47
N THR A 76 -2.67 -7.56 13.39
CA THR A 76 -1.44 -7.68 14.20
C THR A 76 -0.22 -7.95 13.32
N TYR A 77 -0.33 -8.92 12.41
CA TYR A 77 0.75 -9.20 11.46
C TYR A 77 1.05 -7.99 10.57
N TRP A 78 0.00 -7.34 10.05
CA TRP A 78 0.15 -6.13 9.24
C TRP A 78 0.89 -5.03 10.00
N GLN A 79 0.51 -4.77 11.26
CA GLN A 79 1.13 -3.75 12.10
C GLN A 79 2.61 -4.05 12.35
N GLU A 80 2.97 -5.28 12.72
CA GLU A 80 4.36 -5.66 12.97
C GLU A 80 5.26 -5.45 11.75
N ILE A 81 4.78 -5.85 10.57
CA ILE A 81 5.55 -5.72 9.32
C ILE A 81 5.66 -4.26 8.90
N HIS A 82 4.55 -3.51 8.90
CA HIS A 82 4.53 -2.14 8.41
C HIS A 82 5.20 -1.16 9.37
N GLU A 83 5.14 -1.38 10.68
CA GLU A 83 5.88 -0.58 11.65
C GLU A 83 7.39 -0.68 11.41
N ASN A 84 7.91 -1.90 11.19
CA ASN A 84 9.32 -2.08 10.87
C ASN A 84 9.69 -1.45 9.52
N LEU A 85 8.91 -1.70 8.46
CA LEU A 85 9.16 -1.14 7.13
C LEU A 85 9.16 0.39 7.13
N PHE A 86 8.11 1.00 7.67
CA PHE A 86 7.97 2.46 7.71
C PHE A 86 9.02 3.10 8.62
N SER A 87 9.38 2.45 9.73
CA SER A 87 10.50 2.92 10.58
C SER A 87 11.80 3.00 9.80
N ASN A 88 12.16 1.94 9.07
CA ASN A 88 13.39 1.92 8.28
C ASN A 88 13.37 2.97 7.17
N TRP A 89 12.27 3.07 6.40
CA TRP A 89 12.18 4.04 5.29
C TRP A 89 12.19 5.50 5.77
N LEU A 90 11.52 5.80 6.89
CA LEU A 90 11.54 7.15 7.44
C LEU A 90 12.90 7.50 8.04
N GLU A 91 13.59 6.55 8.68
CA GLU A 91 14.94 6.76 9.21
C GLU A 91 15.94 7.08 8.09
N GLU A 92 15.84 6.43 6.92
CA GLU A 92 16.68 6.70 5.75
C GLU A 92 16.62 8.16 5.26
N VAL A 93 15.50 8.85 5.53
CA VAL A 93 15.30 10.26 5.18
C VAL A 93 15.37 11.20 6.39
N GLY A 94 15.83 10.71 7.54
CA GLY A 94 16.01 11.50 8.76
C GLY A 94 14.72 11.82 9.51
N LEU A 95 13.64 11.06 9.27
CA LEU A 95 12.36 11.15 9.96
C LEU A 95 12.18 10.01 10.96
N HIS A 96 11.21 10.15 11.87
CA HIS A 96 10.92 9.14 12.88
C HIS A 96 9.49 8.63 12.72
N PHE A 97 9.34 7.30 12.67
CA PHE A 97 8.04 6.65 12.69
C PHE A 97 7.43 6.66 14.10
N SER A 98 6.11 6.83 14.17
CA SER A 98 5.32 6.66 15.38
C SER A 98 3.94 6.12 15.05
N GLN A 99 3.18 5.71 16.06
CA GLN A 99 1.79 5.28 15.89
C GLN A 99 0.87 6.41 15.38
N ASP A 100 1.28 7.67 15.50
CA ASP A 100 0.60 8.85 14.97
C ASP A 100 1.07 9.24 13.56
N SER A 101 2.10 8.58 13.02
CA SER A 101 2.56 8.82 11.64
C SER A 101 1.44 8.52 10.66
N LEU A 102 1.27 9.40 9.67
CA LEU A 102 0.23 9.25 8.66
C LEU A 102 0.64 8.19 7.63
N VAL A 103 -0.34 7.38 7.25
CA VAL A 103 -0.24 6.35 6.22
C VAL A 103 -1.24 6.69 5.13
N VAL A 104 -0.79 6.57 3.88
CA VAL A 104 -1.66 6.65 2.71
C VAL A 104 -2.15 5.24 2.42
N LEU A 105 -3.46 5.06 2.43
CA LEU A 105 -4.14 3.80 2.13
C LEU A 105 -4.76 3.89 0.75
N GLU A 106 -4.47 2.92 -0.09
CA GLU A 106 -5.07 2.79 -1.41
C GLU A 106 -5.86 1.49 -1.48
N GLU A 107 -7.12 1.55 -1.93
CA GLU A 107 -7.84 0.37 -2.43
C GLU A 107 -7.85 0.43 -3.96
N PHE A 108 -7.78 -0.72 -4.60
CA PHE A 108 -7.75 -0.82 -6.05
C PHE A 108 -8.41 -2.10 -6.56
N ARG A 109 -8.69 -2.11 -7.87
CA ARG A 109 -9.17 -3.30 -8.59
C ARG A 109 -8.33 -3.55 -9.84
N VAL A 110 -8.19 -4.81 -10.22
CA VAL A 110 -7.63 -5.18 -11.53
C VAL A 110 -8.61 -4.78 -12.64
N VAL A 111 -8.12 -4.12 -13.67
CA VAL A 111 -8.89 -3.72 -14.86
C VAL A 111 -8.36 -4.35 -16.16
N TYR A 112 -7.17 -4.97 -16.10
CA TYR A 112 -6.59 -5.76 -17.18
C TYR A 112 -5.66 -6.86 -16.61
N PRO A 113 -5.68 -8.11 -17.14
CA PRO A 113 -6.54 -8.59 -18.22
C PRO A 113 -8.02 -8.57 -17.82
N ARG A 114 -8.91 -8.40 -18.81
CA ARG A 114 -10.34 -8.60 -18.61
C ARG A 114 -10.65 -10.07 -18.87
N ASP A 115 -11.60 -10.62 -18.12
CA ASP A 115 -12.15 -11.96 -18.36
C ASP A 115 -12.73 -12.10 -19.79
#